data_AF-A0A0J0XG49-F1
#
_entry.id   AF-A0A0J0XG49-F1
#
_cell.length_a   1.000
_cell.length_b   1.000
_cell.length_c   1.000
_cell.angle_alpha   90.00
_cell.angle_beta   90.00
_cell.angle_gamma   90.00
#
_symmetry.space_group_name_H-M   'P 1'
#
loop_
_entity.id
_entity.type
_entity.pdbx_description
1 polymer ?
#
loop_
_entity_poly.entity_id
_entity_poly.type
_entity_poly.pdbx_seq_one_letter_code
_entity_poly.pdbx_strand_id
1 'polypeptide(L)'
;MADRACNRCIAKKRRCDHERPVCGTCKKLKLEGECVYPPPQARRGPVAGMSRRAEHRAQQCENALWFLLNLPGVQEAIERVDPEVLRRPFVAAPTASMERAARNEWWGDHTMRQPVDVLMFRDACCGLQRTRTVTSNGHTEEASEAAEPHDAAPSYDGGGNGDGEDDGDYYARRDPQTQSTSHSPPHDATQPERRRDEMRNAMGPSLWQLVTAAIPDDDEPVPRREAEREWAPPMWTAPPPREDYPEGPKRKRRTDLFW
;
A
#
# COMPACT_ATOMS: atom_id res chain seq x y z
N MET A 1 20.11 17.99 13.22
CA MET A 1 18.74 17.42 13.27
C MET A 1 17.80 18.55 13.67
N ALA A 2 16.69 18.78 12.95
CA ALA A 2 15.73 19.80 13.37
C ALA A 2 14.96 19.28 14.59
N ASP A 3 15.17 19.90 15.76
CA ASP A 3 14.39 19.60 16.96
C ASP A 3 12.89 19.84 16.70
N ARG A 4 12.04 18.96 17.21
CA ARG A 4 10.58 19.09 17.05
C ARG A 4 10.04 20.15 18.00
N ALA A 5 9.05 20.91 17.53
CA ALA A 5 8.30 21.83 18.38
C ALA A 5 7.59 21.10 19.53
N CYS A 6 7.39 21.79 20.66
CA CYS A 6 6.60 21.24 21.77
C CYS A 6 5.11 21.07 21.39
N ASN A 7 4.41 20.16 22.07
CA ASN A 7 3.01 19.82 21.80
C ASN A 7 2.10 21.05 21.76
N ARG A 8 2.34 22.02 22.64
CA ARG A 8 1.54 23.24 22.73
C ARG A 8 1.73 24.17 21.53
N CYS A 9 2.97 24.35 21.08
CA CYS A 9 3.25 25.14 19.89
C CYS A 9 2.74 24.45 18.62
N ILE A 10 2.81 23.11 18.55
CA ILE A 10 2.18 22.31 17.48
C ILE A 10 0.66 22.52 17.48
N ALA A 11 0.00 22.32 18.62
CA ALA A 11 -1.46 22.44 18.75
C ALA A 11 -1.96 23.84 18.40
N LYS A 12 -1.20 24.89 18.75
CA LYS A 12 -1.51 26.28 18.43
C LYS A 12 -0.94 26.76 17.10
N LYS A 13 -0.29 25.88 16.32
CA LYS A 13 0.32 26.18 15.01
C LYS A 13 1.22 27.44 15.03
N ARG A 14 2.04 27.60 16.08
CA ARG A 14 2.95 28.74 16.26
C ARG A 14 4.41 28.29 16.27
N ARG A 15 5.33 29.22 15.99
CA ARG A 15 6.78 28.96 16.03
C ARG A 15 7.20 28.54 17.44
N CYS A 16 8.07 27.54 17.54
CA CYS A 16 8.68 27.09 18.79
C CYS A 16 10.15 27.50 18.79
N ASP A 17 10.64 28.00 19.91
CA ASP A 17 12.05 28.42 20.06
C ASP A 17 12.97 27.25 20.42
N HIS A 18 12.41 26.06 20.68
CA HIS A 18 13.12 24.81 20.99
C HIS A 18 14.04 24.82 22.22
N GLU A 19 14.03 25.89 23.03
CA GLU A 19 14.73 25.91 24.32
C GLU A 19 14.16 24.84 25.28
N ARG A 20 15.05 24.17 26.04
CA ARG A 20 14.70 23.11 27.00
C ARG A 20 15.06 23.58 28.43
N PRO A 21 14.28 23.22 29.45
CA PRO A 21 13.13 22.29 29.44
C PRO A 21 11.83 22.89 28.90
N VAL A 22 11.70 24.22 28.86
CA VAL A 22 10.51 24.95 28.40
C VAL A 22 10.92 25.95 27.32
N CYS A 23 10.20 26.01 26.19
CA CYS A 23 10.50 26.98 25.14
C CYS A 23 10.17 28.42 25.56
N GLY A 24 10.93 29.40 25.05
CA GLY A 24 10.73 30.82 25.36
C GLY A 24 9.28 31.30 25.22
N THR A 25 8.57 30.86 24.19
CA THR A 25 7.14 31.15 24.00
C THR A 25 6.25 30.62 25.13
N CYS A 26 6.47 29.39 25.61
CA CYS A 26 5.67 28.83 26.71
C CYS A 26 6.06 29.44 28.06
N LYS A 27 7.33 29.81 28.23
CA LYS A 27 7.84 30.53 29.41
C LYS A 27 7.19 31.92 29.55
N LYS A 28 7.15 32.70 28.47
CA LYS A 28 6.48 34.03 28.45
C LYS A 28 5.00 33.94 28.81
N LEU A 29 4.34 32.84 28.46
CA LEU A 29 2.93 32.59 28.75
C LEU A 29 2.69 31.94 30.13
N LYS A 30 3.73 31.74 30.95
CA LYS A 30 3.66 31.09 32.27
C LYS A 30 3.03 29.70 32.26
N LEU A 31 3.29 28.93 31.21
CA LEU A 31 2.66 27.62 30.96
C LEU A 31 3.73 26.56 30.78
N GLU A 32 4.61 26.51 31.77
CA GLU A 32 5.77 25.63 31.86
C GLU A 32 5.34 24.17 31.96
N GLY A 33 4.28 23.88 32.72
CA GLY A 33 3.74 22.52 32.90
C GLY A 33 3.09 21.90 31.65
N GLU A 34 2.65 22.71 30.68
CA GLU A 34 2.05 22.22 29.42
C GLU A 34 3.08 22.10 28.29
N CYS A 35 4.33 22.54 28.51
CA CYS A 35 5.37 22.58 27.48
C CYS A 35 6.08 21.22 27.36
N VAL A 36 5.35 20.20 26.92
CA VAL A 36 5.88 18.85 26.71
C VAL A 36 6.34 18.69 25.26
N TYR A 37 7.57 18.23 25.06
CA TYR A 37 8.08 17.86 23.75
C TYR A 37 7.63 16.44 23.42
N PRO A 38 7.00 16.20 22.25
CA PRO A 38 6.62 14.84 21.87
C PRO A 38 7.87 13.98 21.75
N PRO A 39 7.82 12.69 22.17
CA PRO A 39 8.92 11.78 21.88
C PRO A 39 9.14 11.72 20.36
N PRO A 40 10.33 11.31 19.90
CA PRO A 40 10.57 11.07 18.49
C PRO A 40 9.54 10.05 17.97
N GLN A 41 8.43 10.54 17.39
CA GLN A 41 7.45 9.63 16.80
C GLN A 41 8.19 8.95 15.66
N ALA A 42 8.27 7.61 15.72
CA ALA A 42 8.61 6.78 14.59
C ALA A 42 7.83 7.33 13.38
N ARG A 43 8.56 7.70 12.33
CA ARG A 43 7.97 8.34 11.15
C ARG A 43 6.79 7.47 10.69
N ARG A 44 5.57 8.03 10.77
CA ARG A 44 4.34 7.37 10.32
C ARG A 44 4.29 7.42 8.79
N GLY A 45 5.14 6.62 8.17
CA GLY A 45 5.13 6.37 6.74
C GLY A 45 5.57 4.93 6.51
N PRO A 46 5.15 4.30 5.41
CA PRO A 46 5.82 3.08 4.95
C PRO A 46 7.32 3.37 4.91
N VAL A 47 8.14 2.42 5.38
CA VAL A 47 9.61 2.55 5.30
C VAL A 47 9.96 2.89 3.85
N ALA A 48 10.83 3.88 3.64
CA ALA A 48 11.22 4.29 2.29
C ALA A 48 11.64 3.07 1.46
N GLY A 49 11.09 2.92 0.25
CA GLY A 49 11.31 1.76 -0.62
C GLY A 49 10.30 0.61 -0.47
N MET A 50 9.49 0.58 0.59
CA MET A 50 8.40 -0.40 0.72
C MET A 50 7.31 -0.22 -0.35
N SER A 51 7.03 1.02 -0.79
CA SER A 51 6.08 1.29 -1.87
C SER A 51 6.51 0.61 -3.17
N ARG A 52 7.77 0.81 -3.59
CA ARG A 52 8.31 0.20 -4.82
C ARG A 52 8.29 -1.33 -4.77
N ARG A 53 8.63 -1.93 -3.62
CA ARG A 53 8.55 -3.39 -3.44
C ARG A 53 7.10 -3.88 -3.50
N ALA A 54 6.16 -3.16 -2.89
CA ALA A 54 4.74 -3.50 -2.91
C ALA A 54 4.16 -3.39 -4.34
N GLU A 55 4.50 -2.33 -5.07
CA GLU A 55 4.13 -2.14 -6.48
C GLU A 55 4.67 -3.26 -7.36
N HIS A 56 5.94 -3.62 -7.22
CA HIS A 56 6.53 -4.74 -7.96
C HIS A 56 5.81 -6.06 -7.68
N ARG A 57 5.47 -6.33 -6.41
CA ARG A 57 4.71 -7.53 -6.04
C ARG A 57 3.29 -7.52 -6.61
N ALA A 58 2.62 -6.37 -6.61
CA ALA A 58 1.31 -6.22 -7.24
C ALA A 58 1.39 -6.55 -8.73
N GLN A 59 2.42 -6.07 -9.43
CA GLN A 59 2.65 -6.38 -10.85
C GLN A 59 2.87 -7.89 -11.07
N GLN A 60 3.64 -8.56 -10.22
CA GLN A 60 3.85 -10.01 -10.32
C GLN A 60 2.54 -10.79 -10.15
N CYS A 61 1.70 -10.39 -9.21
CA CYS A 61 0.37 -10.97 -9.02
C CYS A 61 -0.53 -10.76 -10.25
N GLU A 62 -0.54 -9.56 -10.82
CA GLU A 62 -1.30 -9.25 -12.02
C GLU A 62 -0.88 -10.12 -13.21
N ASN A 63 0.43 -10.24 -13.45
CA ASN A 63 0.96 -11.09 -14.52
C ASN A 63 0.59 -12.57 -14.32
N ALA A 64 0.67 -13.07 -13.07
CA ALA A 64 0.29 -14.44 -12.75
C ALA A 64 -1.21 -14.68 -12.96
N LEU A 65 -2.07 -13.74 -12.53
CA LEU A 65 -3.51 -13.82 -12.75
C LEU A 65 -3.85 -13.79 -14.24
N TRP A 66 -3.23 -12.89 -15.01
CA TRP A 66 -3.40 -12.82 -16.46
C TRP A 66 -3.06 -14.15 -17.14
N PHE A 67 -1.93 -14.76 -16.77
CA PHE A 67 -1.55 -16.08 -17.28
C PHE A 67 -2.58 -17.16 -16.93
N LEU A 68 -2.99 -17.26 -15.65
CA LEU A 68 -3.94 -18.27 -15.18
C LEU A 68 -5.32 -18.16 -15.84
N LEU A 69 -5.83 -16.94 -15.99
CA LEU A 69 -7.15 -16.69 -16.56
C LEU A 69 -7.22 -16.95 -18.08
N ASN A 70 -6.07 -17.04 -18.76
CA ASN A 70 -6.00 -17.39 -20.17
C ASN A 70 -5.84 -18.90 -20.42
N LEU A 71 -5.79 -19.73 -19.38
CA LEU A 71 -5.78 -21.18 -19.53
C LEU A 71 -7.20 -21.69 -19.85
N PRO A 72 -7.41 -22.43 -20.96
CA PRO A 72 -8.74 -22.89 -21.35
C PRO A 72 -9.46 -23.67 -20.24
N GLY A 73 -8.76 -24.56 -19.55
CA GLY A 73 -9.34 -25.33 -18.44
C GLY A 73 -9.74 -24.49 -17.23
N VAL A 74 -9.13 -23.33 -17.02
CA VAL A 74 -9.52 -22.40 -15.94
C VAL A 74 -10.77 -21.62 -16.32
N GLN A 75 -10.86 -21.15 -17.57
CA GLN A 75 -12.05 -20.47 -18.08
C GLN A 75 -13.27 -21.38 -18.01
N GLU A 76 -13.16 -22.59 -18.54
CA GLU A 76 -14.22 -23.60 -18.45
C GLU A 76 -14.61 -23.94 -17.00
N ALA A 77 -13.63 -24.00 -16.09
CA ALA A 77 -13.91 -24.25 -14.69
C ALA A 77 -14.71 -23.09 -14.06
N ILE A 78 -14.35 -21.84 -14.36
CA ILE A 78 -15.06 -20.65 -13.87
C ILE A 78 -16.49 -20.62 -14.39
N GLU A 79 -16.72 -20.92 -15.67
CA GLU A 79 -18.05 -20.96 -16.28
C GLU A 79 -18.98 -22.00 -15.65
N ARG A 80 -18.41 -23.09 -15.11
CA ARG A 80 -19.17 -24.15 -14.42
C ARG A 80 -19.49 -23.83 -12.97
N VAL A 81 -18.82 -22.85 -12.36
CA VAL A 81 -19.05 -22.48 -10.95
C VAL A 81 -20.36 -21.70 -10.83
N ASP A 82 -21.16 -22.06 -9.82
CA ASP A 82 -22.41 -21.35 -9.48
C ASP A 82 -22.14 -19.84 -9.30
N PRO A 83 -22.88 -18.94 -9.96
CA PRO A 83 -22.74 -17.49 -9.82
C PRO A 83 -22.81 -16.99 -8.37
N GLU A 84 -23.54 -17.67 -7.49
CA GLU A 84 -23.62 -17.29 -6.07
C GLU A 84 -22.32 -17.62 -5.32
N VAL A 85 -21.60 -18.66 -5.75
CA VAL A 85 -20.27 -18.96 -5.22
C VAL A 85 -19.26 -17.89 -5.68
N LEU A 86 -19.37 -17.39 -6.90
CA LEU A 86 -18.50 -16.32 -7.43
C LEU A 86 -18.67 -14.97 -6.70
N ARG A 87 -19.82 -14.74 -6.04
CA ARG A 87 -20.06 -13.54 -5.23
C ARG A 87 -19.46 -13.61 -3.82
N ARG A 88 -19.01 -14.79 -3.38
CA ARG A 88 -18.45 -14.95 -2.04
C ARG A 88 -17.10 -14.24 -1.93
N PRO A 89 -16.82 -13.55 -0.81
CA PRO A 89 -15.50 -12.98 -0.58
C PRO A 89 -14.42 -14.06 -0.63
N PHE A 90 -13.25 -13.72 -1.18
CA PHE A 90 -12.10 -14.61 -1.13
C PHE A 90 -11.68 -14.90 0.31
N VAL A 91 -11.36 -16.16 0.59
CA VAL A 91 -10.75 -16.55 1.86
C VAL A 91 -9.37 -15.91 1.95
N ALA A 92 -9.00 -15.41 3.13
CA ALA A 92 -7.67 -14.86 3.35
C ALA A 92 -6.59 -15.91 3.07
N ALA A 93 -5.55 -15.52 2.31
CA ALA A 93 -4.43 -16.41 2.01
C ALA A 93 -3.73 -16.88 3.30
N PRO A 94 -3.09 -18.07 3.33
CA PRO A 94 -2.38 -18.56 4.51
C PRO A 94 -1.31 -17.57 5.02
N THR A 95 -0.69 -16.82 4.11
CA THR A 95 0.31 -15.81 4.43
C THR A 95 -0.27 -14.58 5.15
N ALA A 96 -1.59 -14.37 5.13
CA ALA A 96 -2.24 -13.20 5.72
C ALA A 96 -2.12 -13.15 7.26
N SER A 97 -2.05 -14.31 7.91
CA SER A 97 -1.86 -14.45 9.36
C SER A 97 -0.41 -14.62 9.79
N MET A 98 0.55 -14.56 8.86
CA MET A 98 1.97 -14.45 9.23
C MET A 98 2.27 -13.06 9.77
N GLU A 99 3.22 -12.95 10.70
CA GLU A 99 3.76 -11.66 11.13
C GLU A 99 4.28 -10.87 9.90
N ARG A 100 4.17 -9.54 9.92
CA ARG A 100 4.56 -8.69 8.78
C ARG A 100 6.02 -8.91 8.36
N ALA A 101 6.94 -9.04 9.32
CA ALA A 101 8.36 -9.28 9.04
C ALA A 101 8.57 -10.63 8.33
N ALA A 102 8.12 -11.72 8.96
CA ALA A 102 8.17 -13.08 8.40
C ALA A 102 7.49 -13.19 7.03
N ARG A 103 6.35 -12.50 6.84
CA ARG A 103 5.66 -12.44 5.55
C ARG A 103 6.52 -11.77 4.49
N ASN A 104 7.21 -10.68 4.83
CA ASN A 104 8.04 -9.96 3.87
C ASN A 104 9.22 -10.80 3.39
N GLU A 105 9.85 -11.54 4.31
CA GLU A 105 10.91 -12.51 4.04
C GLU A 105 10.40 -13.67 3.18
N TRP A 106 9.29 -14.29 3.58
CA TRP A 106 8.67 -15.39 2.84
C TRP A 106 8.35 -15.02 1.38
N TRP A 107 7.85 -13.80 1.13
CA TRP A 107 7.64 -13.31 -0.24
C TRP A 107 8.93 -13.04 -1.02
N GLY A 108 10.05 -12.84 -0.34
CA GLY A 108 11.38 -12.78 -0.97
C GLY A 108 11.78 -14.13 -1.57
N ASP A 109 11.44 -15.22 -0.87
CA ASP A 109 11.76 -16.59 -1.30
C ASP A 109 10.79 -17.13 -2.35
N HIS A 110 9.58 -16.58 -2.43
CA HIS A 110 8.49 -17.07 -3.29
C HIS A 110 8.12 -16.05 -4.38
N THR A 111 9.09 -15.66 -5.22
CA THR A 111 8.82 -14.72 -6.32
C THR A 111 8.09 -15.39 -7.48
N MET A 112 7.09 -14.72 -8.05
CA MET A 112 6.40 -15.18 -9.27
C MET A 112 6.96 -14.45 -10.49
N ARG A 113 7.90 -15.08 -11.21
CA ARG A 113 8.50 -14.56 -12.46
C ARG A 113 8.14 -15.42 -13.66
N GLN A 114 7.87 -16.70 -13.43
CA GLN A 114 7.57 -17.71 -14.43
C GLN A 114 6.28 -18.45 -14.07
N PRO A 115 5.59 -19.08 -15.05
CA PRO A 115 4.41 -19.89 -14.77
C PRO A 115 4.61 -20.99 -13.73
N VAL A 116 5.78 -21.64 -13.71
CA VAL A 116 6.11 -22.69 -12.74
C VAL A 116 6.10 -22.17 -11.29
N ASP A 117 6.47 -20.90 -11.09
CA ASP A 117 6.51 -20.27 -9.77
C ASP A 117 5.12 -20.17 -9.15
N VAL A 118 4.07 -20.06 -9.97
CA VAL A 118 2.68 -20.03 -9.48
C VAL A 118 2.29 -21.36 -8.84
N LEU A 119 2.78 -22.48 -9.39
CA LEU A 119 2.55 -23.81 -8.84
C LEU A 119 3.35 -24.00 -7.54
N MET A 120 4.63 -23.58 -7.54
CA MET A 120 5.46 -23.61 -6.34
C MET A 120 4.87 -22.75 -5.22
N PHE A 121 4.36 -21.57 -5.55
CA PHE A 121 3.67 -20.67 -4.63
C PHE A 121 2.44 -21.33 -4.00
N ARG A 122 1.61 -22.01 -4.82
CA ARG A 122 0.45 -22.77 -4.33
C ARG A 122 0.88 -23.84 -3.34
N ASP A 123 1.88 -24.64 -3.69
CA ASP A 123 2.33 -25.76 -2.87
C ASP A 123 2.92 -25.26 -1.53
N ALA A 124 3.67 -24.15 -1.55
CA ALA A 124 4.14 -23.48 -0.35
C ALA A 124 2.99 -22.98 0.54
N CYS A 125 1.95 -22.37 -0.04
CA CYS A 125 0.75 -21.98 0.70
C CYS A 125 0.03 -23.17 1.33
N CYS A 126 -0.08 -24.29 0.61
CA CYS A 126 -0.64 -25.54 1.16
C CYS A 126 0.22 -26.08 2.31
N GLY A 127 1.54 -25.97 2.23
CA GLY A 127 2.47 -26.30 3.32
C GLY A 127 2.16 -25.50 4.59
N LEU A 128 2.02 -24.17 4.45
CA LEU A 128 1.67 -23.28 5.57
C LEU A 128 0.32 -23.60 6.23
N GLN A 129 -0.66 -24.06 5.45
CA GLN A 129 -1.94 -24.49 5.99
C GLN A 129 -1.81 -25.75 6.85
N ARG A 130 -1.05 -26.75 6.36
CA ARG A 130 -0.84 -28.02 7.08
C ARG A 130 -0.11 -27.82 8.41
N THR A 131 0.90 -26.97 8.45
CA THR A 131 1.64 -26.68 9.70
C THR A 131 0.73 -26.07 10.76
N ARG A 132 -0.25 -25.25 10.36
CA ARG A 132 -1.20 -24.63 11.31
C ARG A 132 -2.21 -25.59 11.89
N THR A 133 -2.72 -26.51 11.08
CA THR A 133 -3.70 -27.49 11.58
C THR A 133 -3.09 -28.41 12.64
N VAL A 134 -1.80 -28.73 12.51
CA VAL A 134 -1.08 -29.53 13.51
C VAL A 134 -0.94 -28.77 14.84
N THR A 135 -0.53 -27.50 14.80
CA THR A 135 -0.39 -26.68 16.02
C THR A 135 -1.72 -26.43 16.74
N SER A 136 -2.83 -26.35 16.00
CA SER A 136 -4.15 -26.13 16.60
C SER A 136 -4.70 -27.35 17.31
N ASN A 137 -4.33 -28.57 16.88
CA ASN A 137 -4.85 -29.80 17.45
C ASN A 137 -4.01 -30.34 18.62
N GLY A 138 -2.73 -29.95 18.69
CA GLY A 138 -1.80 -30.44 19.72
C GLY A 138 -1.88 -29.73 21.08
N HIS A 139 -2.77 -28.74 21.27
CA HIS A 139 -2.74 -27.90 22.48
C HIS A 139 -3.79 -28.25 23.55
N THR A 140 -4.46 -29.40 23.47
CA THR A 140 -5.62 -29.70 24.34
C THR A 140 -5.48 -30.85 25.34
N GLU A 141 -4.41 -31.67 25.35
CA GLU A 141 -4.44 -32.91 26.16
C GLU A 141 -3.14 -33.28 26.91
N GLU A 142 -2.35 -32.32 27.41
CA GLU A 142 -1.22 -32.68 28.31
C GLU A 142 -1.01 -31.66 29.45
N ALA A 143 -2.08 -31.37 30.18
CA ALA A 143 -2.02 -30.62 31.45
C ALA A 143 -2.85 -31.31 32.56
N SER A 144 -2.56 -32.59 32.77
CA SER A 144 -2.67 -33.27 34.07
C SER A 144 -1.73 -34.47 33.94
N GLU A 145 -0.52 -34.46 34.48
CA GLU A 145 -0.30 -34.88 35.86
C GLU A 145 1.22 -34.97 36.07
N ALA A 146 1.82 -34.01 36.79
CA ALA A 146 3.04 -34.17 37.59
C ALA A 146 3.48 -32.79 38.09
N ALA A 147 3.04 -32.46 39.29
CA ALA A 147 3.67 -31.44 40.10
C ALA A 147 5.01 -31.99 40.62
N GLU A 148 6.12 -31.36 40.25
CA GLU A 148 7.39 -31.45 40.97
C GLU A 148 7.92 -30.03 41.18
N PRO A 149 8.22 -29.62 42.42
CA PRO A 149 8.70 -28.29 42.74
C PRO A 149 10.22 -28.24 42.65
N HIS A 150 10.77 -27.40 41.77
CA HIS A 150 12.20 -27.11 41.82
C HIS A 150 12.49 -25.62 41.65
N ASP A 151 12.84 -25.03 42.80
CA ASP A 151 13.61 -23.80 42.95
C ASP A 151 14.89 -23.85 42.10
N ALA A 152 15.12 -22.81 41.29
CA ALA A 152 16.41 -22.12 41.12
C ALA A 152 16.33 -21.13 39.94
N ALA A 153 16.39 -19.84 40.26
CA ALA A 153 16.65 -18.79 39.29
C ALA A 153 18.10 -18.85 38.78
N PRO A 154 18.32 -18.52 37.51
CA PRO A 154 19.47 -17.71 37.15
C PRO A 154 19.02 -16.40 36.50
N SER A 155 19.49 -15.29 37.06
CA SER A 155 19.49 -13.99 36.42
C SER A 155 20.33 -14.06 35.14
N TYR A 156 19.76 -13.73 33.99
CA TYR A 156 20.53 -13.35 32.81
C TYR A 156 20.33 -11.88 32.51
N ASP A 157 21.43 -11.16 32.65
CA ASP A 157 21.64 -9.74 32.44
C ASP A 157 22.28 -9.55 31.05
N GLY A 158 22.04 -8.39 30.43
CA GLY A 158 22.68 -7.97 29.17
C GLY A 158 21.93 -8.40 27.91
N GLY A 159 21.49 -7.50 27.03
CA GLY A 159 22.17 -6.28 26.59
C GLY A 159 22.76 -6.56 25.20
N GLY A 160 22.12 -6.04 24.15
CA GLY A 160 22.56 -6.25 22.77
C GLY A 160 21.79 -5.34 21.82
N ASN A 161 22.12 -4.04 21.88
CA ASN A 161 21.83 -3.12 20.79
C ASN A 161 22.62 -3.58 19.57
N GLY A 162 21.90 -3.90 18.50
CA GLY A 162 22.47 -4.17 17.18
C GLY A 162 22.45 -2.88 16.37
N ASP A 163 23.52 -2.11 16.53
CA ASP A 163 23.88 -0.93 15.75
C ASP A 163 24.31 -1.43 14.37
N GLY A 164 23.35 -1.55 13.46
CA GLY A 164 23.61 -1.72 12.03
C GLY A 164 23.95 -0.38 11.41
N GLU A 165 25.21 0.06 11.59
CA GLU A 165 25.90 0.94 10.66
C GLU A 165 26.15 0.16 9.37
N ASP A 166 25.58 0.57 8.24
CA ASP A 166 26.15 0.26 6.91
C ASP A 166 25.63 1.26 5.86
N ASP A 167 26.40 2.32 5.72
CA ASP A 167 26.95 2.87 4.47
C ASP A 167 26.07 2.89 3.22
N GLY A 168 25.66 4.11 2.86
CA GLY A 168 24.96 4.38 1.61
C GLY A 168 25.02 5.86 1.22
N ASP A 169 26.21 6.45 1.34
CA ASP A 169 26.54 7.78 0.84
C ASP A 169 26.36 7.84 -0.69
N TYR A 170 25.19 8.31 -1.13
CA TYR A 170 24.97 8.67 -2.54
C TYR A 170 24.28 10.04 -2.66
N TYR A 171 24.90 11.06 -2.06
CA TYR A 171 24.67 12.45 -2.46
C TYR A 171 25.94 12.98 -3.12
N ALA A 172 26.01 12.79 -4.44
CA ALA A 172 26.90 13.58 -5.26
C ALA A 172 26.52 15.08 -5.13
N ARG A 173 27.53 15.86 -4.74
CA ARG A 173 27.61 17.31 -4.72
C ARG A 173 26.85 17.96 -5.89
N ARG A 174 26.02 18.95 -5.56
CA ARG A 174 25.76 20.10 -6.44
C ARG A 174 26.29 21.34 -5.76
N ASP A 175 27.30 21.94 -6.37
CA ASP A 175 27.86 23.23 -6.01
C ASP A 175 26.81 24.36 -6.09
N PRO A 176 27.02 25.45 -5.33
CA PRO A 176 26.14 26.60 -5.31
C PRO A 176 26.50 27.62 -6.41
N GLN A 177 25.54 28.49 -6.71
CA GLN A 177 25.62 29.71 -7.52
C GLN A 177 25.46 29.57 -9.04
N THR A 178 24.22 29.77 -9.50
CA THR A 178 23.94 30.77 -10.56
C THR A 178 22.54 31.33 -10.32
N GLN A 179 22.46 32.63 -10.04
CA GLN A 179 21.23 33.40 -10.16
C GLN A 179 20.80 33.34 -11.63
N SER A 180 19.71 32.65 -11.94
CA SER A 180 19.10 32.68 -13.27
C SER A 180 17.68 33.21 -13.12
N THR A 181 17.49 34.39 -13.68
CA THR A 181 16.22 35.05 -13.89
C THR A 181 15.24 34.11 -14.61
N SER A 182 14.04 33.99 -14.06
CA SER A 182 12.95 33.23 -14.65
C SER A 182 12.42 33.99 -15.88
N HIS A 183 12.84 33.55 -17.06
CA HIS A 183 12.09 33.75 -18.30
C HIS A 183 11.64 32.36 -18.76
N SER A 184 10.34 32.10 -18.66
CA SER A 184 9.73 30.92 -19.26
C SER A 184 9.94 30.97 -20.77
N PRO A 185 10.59 29.97 -21.39
CA PRO A 185 10.69 29.93 -22.84
C PRO A 185 9.30 29.60 -23.43
N PRO A 186 8.98 30.10 -24.64
CA PRO A 186 7.75 29.74 -25.33
C PRO A 186 7.73 28.23 -25.61
N HIS A 187 6.56 27.62 -25.44
CA HIS A 187 6.32 26.21 -25.79
C HIS A 187 6.55 26.02 -27.28
N ASP A 188 7.67 25.38 -27.62
CA ASP A 188 8.04 25.02 -28.99
C ASP A 188 7.26 23.77 -29.41
N ALA A 189 6.40 23.92 -30.42
CA ALA A 189 5.51 22.88 -30.95
C ALA A 189 6.26 21.72 -31.66
N THR A 190 7.59 21.78 -31.73
CA THR A 190 8.44 20.76 -32.39
C THR A 190 8.92 19.63 -31.47
N GLN A 191 8.59 19.66 -30.17
CA GLN A 191 8.96 18.59 -29.23
C GLN A 191 8.40 17.18 -29.53
N PRO A 192 7.17 16.97 -30.06
CA PRO A 192 6.65 15.63 -30.27
C PRO A 192 7.38 14.87 -31.39
N GLU A 193 7.85 15.56 -32.44
CA GLU A 193 8.56 14.92 -33.55
C GLU A 193 9.96 14.45 -33.14
N ARG A 194 10.70 15.26 -32.37
CA ARG A 194 12.01 14.86 -31.83
C ARG A 194 11.92 13.60 -30.95
N ARG A 195 10.89 13.51 -30.11
CA ARG A 195 10.67 12.31 -29.26
C ARG A 195 10.37 11.07 -30.08
N ARG A 196 9.64 11.21 -31.19
CA ARG A 196 9.32 10.12 -32.10
C ARG A 196 10.56 9.59 -32.82
N ASP A 197 11.45 10.49 -33.26
CA ASP A 197 12.71 10.12 -33.91
C ASP A 197 13.72 9.46 -32.94
N GLU A 198 13.79 9.92 -31.69
CA GLU A 198 14.61 9.29 -30.65
C GLU A 198 14.13 7.86 -30.34
N MET A 199 12.82 7.65 -30.23
CA MET A 199 12.23 6.31 -30.06
C MET A 199 12.50 5.41 -31.27
N ARG A 200 12.39 5.93 -32.49
CA ARG A 200 12.72 5.18 -33.72
C ARG A 200 14.17 4.71 -33.72
N ASN A 201 15.10 5.57 -33.31
CA ASN A 201 16.53 5.25 -33.30
C ASN A 201 16.91 4.26 -32.17
N ALA A 202 16.21 4.29 -31.03
CA ALA A 202 16.49 3.40 -29.91
C ALA A 202 15.96 1.96 -30.10
N MET A 203 14.84 1.79 -30.82
CA MET A 203 14.18 0.49 -30.96
C MET A 203 14.66 -0.34 -32.17
N GLY A 204 15.44 0.26 -33.08
CA GLY A 204 15.87 -0.37 -34.32
C GLY A 204 14.72 -0.50 -35.34
N PRO A 205 15.04 -0.58 -36.65
CA PRO A 205 14.05 -0.47 -37.72
C PRO A 205 13.01 -1.59 -37.73
N SER A 206 13.37 -2.82 -37.31
CA SER A 206 12.46 -3.96 -37.31
C SER A 206 11.41 -3.92 -36.20
N LEU A 207 11.77 -3.40 -35.02
CA LEU A 207 10.84 -3.29 -33.88
C LEU A 207 9.91 -2.08 -34.07
N TRP A 208 10.43 -0.98 -34.60
CA TRP A 208 9.63 0.22 -34.89
C TRP A 208 8.51 -0.08 -35.90
N GLN A 209 8.79 -0.84 -36.96
CA GLN A 209 7.78 -1.24 -37.95
C GLN A 209 6.65 -2.08 -37.35
N LEU A 210 6.96 -2.99 -36.42
CA LEU A 210 5.95 -3.79 -35.73
C LEU A 210 5.05 -2.95 -34.82
N VAL A 211 5.64 -1.97 -34.12
CA VAL A 211 4.89 -1.08 -33.22
C VAL A 211 3.99 -0.13 -34.00
N THR A 212 4.47 0.44 -35.12
CA THR A 212 3.65 1.36 -35.92
C THR A 212 2.58 0.63 -36.73
N ALA A 213 2.79 -0.61 -37.16
CA ALA A 213 1.78 -1.39 -37.87
C ALA A 213 0.60 -1.84 -36.99
N ALA A 214 0.74 -1.78 -35.67
CA ALA A 214 -0.30 -2.13 -34.71
C ALA A 214 -1.18 -0.93 -34.29
N ILE A 215 -0.84 0.29 -34.71
CA ILE A 215 -1.65 1.49 -34.47
C ILE A 215 -2.54 1.65 -35.70
N PRO A 216 -3.87 1.47 -35.60
CA PRO A 216 -4.77 1.74 -36.72
C PRO A 216 -4.63 3.22 -37.10
N ASP A 217 -4.50 3.51 -38.39
CA ASP A 217 -4.46 4.89 -38.90
C ASP A 217 -5.80 5.59 -38.52
N ASP A 218 -5.77 6.44 -37.50
CA ASP A 218 -6.91 7.25 -37.01
C ASP A 218 -7.32 8.37 -38.02
N ASP A 219 -6.93 8.25 -39.29
CA ASP A 219 -7.24 9.21 -40.36
C ASP A 219 -8.46 8.81 -41.22
N GLU A 220 -9.23 7.79 -40.83
CA GLU A 220 -10.60 7.63 -41.33
C GLU A 220 -11.50 8.63 -40.57
N PRO A 221 -12.02 9.69 -41.23
CA PRO A 221 -12.89 10.66 -40.58
C PRO A 221 -14.18 9.96 -40.16
N VAL A 222 -14.27 9.59 -38.89
CA VAL A 222 -15.52 9.07 -38.31
C VAL A 222 -16.62 10.11 -38.59
N PRO A 223 -17.71 9.76 -39.31
CA PRO A 223 -18.79 10.68 -39.59
C PRO A 223 -19.47 11.05 -38.26
N ARG A 224 -19.05 12.19 -37.72
CA ARG A 224 -19.41 12.74 -36.40
C ARG A 224 -20.92 13.03 -36.22
N ARG A 225 -21.77 12.73 -37.21
CA ARG A 225 -23.19 13.10 -37.21
C ARG A 225 -24.17 11.97 -36.92
N GLU A 226 -23.75 10.70 -36.90
CA GLU A 226 -24.68 9.60 -36.59
C GLU A 226 -24.48 9.02 -35.17
N ALA A 227 -23.26 9.06 -34.62
CA ALA A 227 -22.97 8.54 -33.27
C ALA A 227 -23.58 9.37 -32.12
N GLU A 228 -23.89 10.65 -32.33
CA GLU A 228 -24.58 11.47 -31.31
C GLU A 228 -26.09 11.21 -31.23
N ARG A 229 -26.68 10.45 -32.16
CA ARG A 229 -28.12 10.16 -32.15
C ARG A 229 -28.50 8.92 -31.35
N GLU A 230 -27.57 7.98 -31.14
CA GLU A 230 -27.82 6.74 -30.40
C GLU A 230 -27.41 6.80 -28.93
N TRP A 231 -26.56 7.74 -28.54
CA TRP A 231 -26.15 7.95 -27.14
C TRP A 231 -26.98 9.03 -26.42
N ALA A 232 -28.28 9.09 -26.70
CA ALA A 232 -29.19 9.73 -25.76
C ALA A 232 -29.27 8.83 -24.51
N PRO A 233 -28.73 9.23 -23.35
CA PRO A 233 -28.90 8.45 -22.14
C PRO A 233 -30.41 8.30 -21.88
N PRO A 234 -30.90 7.11 -21.50
CA PRO A 234 -32.30 6.93 -21.18
C PRO A 234 -32.67 7.99 -20.14
N MET A 235 -33.70 8.77 -20.46
CA MET A 235 -34.25 9.79 -19.57
C MET A 235 -34.34 9.17 -18.18
N TRP A 236 -33.64 9.79 -17.23
CA TRP A 236 -33.71 9.46 -15.82
C TRP A 236 -35.18 9.33 -15.46
N THR A 237 -35.63 8.09 -15.23
CA THR A 237 -36.93 7.82 -14.63
C THR A 237 -36.98 8.64 -13.36
N ALA A 238 -38.00 9.49 -13.24
CA ALA A 238 -38.22 10.32 -12.07
C ALA A 238 -38.03 9.47 -10.79
N PRO A 239 -37.32 9.98 -9.78
CA PRO A 239 -37.16 9.26 -8.53
C PRO A 239 -38.54 8.87 -8.01
N PRO A 240 -38.74 7.63 -7.52
CA PRO A 240 -40.02 7.22 -6.98
C PRO A 240 -40.45 8.20 -5.87
N PRO A 241 -41.75 8.46 -5.74
CA PRO A 241 -42.26 9.30 -4.66
C PRO A 241 -41.72 8.77 -3.33
N ARG A 242 -41.22 9.67 -2.48
CA ARG A 242 -40.76 9.33 -1.12
C ARG A 242 -41.92 8.69 -0.39
N GLU A 243 -41.86 7.36 -0.20
CA GLU A 243 -42.70 6.69 0.78
C GLU A 243 -42.32 7.22 2.16
N ASP A 244 -43.32 7.70 2.89
CA ASP A 244 -43.21 8.14 4.27
C ASP A 244 -42.75 6.97 5.15
N TYR A 245 -41.44 6.86 5.35
CA TYR A 245 -40.89 5.91 6.31
C TYR A 245 -41.39 6.31 7.72
N PRO A 246 -42.02 5.39 8.47
CA PRO A 246 -42.47 5.67 9.82
C PRO A 246 -41.27 6.07 10.69
N GLU A 247 -41.40 7.19 11.40
CA GLU A 247 -40.38 7.69 12.32
C GLU A 247 -39.96 6.56 13.29
N GLY A 248 -38.74 6.06 13.12
CA GLY A 248 -38.18 5.05 14.00
C GLY A 248 -38.16 5.51 15.47
N PRO A 249 -38.23 4.58 16.43
CA PRO A 249 -38.36 4.90 17.85
C PRO A 249 -37.18 5.76 18.31
N LYS A 250 -37.51 6.96 18.79
CA LYS A 250 -36.57 7.94 19.35
C LYS A 250 -35.82 7.27 20.52
N ARG A 251 -34.54 6.95 20.30
CA ARG A 251 -33.65 6.41 21.34
C ARG A 251 -33.55 7.42 22.49
N LYS A 252 -34.21 7.11 23.61
CA LYS A 252 -34.04 7.86 24.87
C LYS A 252 -32.57 7.78 25.28
N ARG A 253 -31.92 8.94 25.37
CA ARG A 253 -30.56 9.05 25.92
C ARG A 253 -30.61 8.61 27.37
N ARG A 254 -29.84 7.56 27.68
CA ARG A 254 -29.61 7.07 29.04
C ARG A 254 -28.57 7.98 29.70
N THR A 255 -29.00 9.16 30.12
CA THR A 255 -28.33 9.92 31.18
C THR A 255 -28.91 9.41 32.49
N ASP A 256 -28.04 9.18 33.46
CA ASP A 256 -28.28 8.79 34.85
C ASP A 256 -27.75 7.39 35.13
N LEU A 257 -26.51 7.37 35.64
CA LEU A 257 -25.94 6.40 36.58
C LEU A 257 -24.45 6.76 36.75
N PHE A 258 -24.19 7.86 37.45
CA PHE A 258 -22.96 8.07 38.20
C PHE A 258 -23.35 8.86 39.46
N TRP A 259 -23.50 8.13 40.56
CA TRP A 259 -23.41 8.62 41.93
C TRP A 259 -22.24 7.88 42.57
#